data_AF-A0A1C3XDD7-F1
#
_entry.id   AF-A0A1C3XDD7-F1
#
_cell.length_a   1.000
_cell.length_b   1.000
_cell.length_c   1.000
_cell.angle_alpha   90.00
_cell.angle_beta   90.00
_cell.angle_gamma   90.00
#
_symmetry.space_group_name_H-M   'P 1'
#
loop_
_entity.id
_entity.type
_entity.pdbx_description
1 polymer ?
#
loop_
_entity_poly.entity_id
_entity_poly.type
_entity_poly.pdbx_seq_one_letter_code
_entity_poly.pdbx_strand_id
1 'polypeptide(L)'
;SPVQDVVAQTSRANLVSQFNNILNQIDTTAQDSSFNGVNLLNGDQLKLVFDETGKSSLSITGVTYNSKGLGLASLTSGVDFIDNAATNKVLTNLNAASSTLRSQASSLGSNLTIVQVRQDFNKNLINVLQTGSSNLTLADTNVEAANSQALSTRQSIAVSALSLANQSQQSVLQLLR
;
A
#
# COMPACT_ATOMS: atom_id res chain seq x y z
N SER A 1 -8.64 -22.34 -61.56
CA SER A 1 -8.51 -22.03 -60.12
C SER A 1 -9.89 -21.77 -59.55
N PRO A 2 -10.23 -22.27 -58.35
CA PRO A 2 -11.52 -21.94 -57.73
C PRO A 2 -11.65 -20.41 -57.60
N VAL A 3 -12.85 -19.88 -57.88
CA VAL A 3 -13.13 -18.45 -57.76
C VAL A 3 -13.04 -18.09 -56.28
N GLN A 4 -12.16 -17.17 -55.95
CA GLN A 4 -12.05 -16.67 -54.58
C GLN A 4 -13.31 -15.89 -54.19
N ASP A 5 -13.91 -16.26 -53.06
CA ASP A 5 -15.02 -15.53 -52.47
C ASP A 5 -14.54 -14.17 -51.92
N VAL A 6 -14.86 -13.11 -52.65
CA VAL A 6 -14.48 -11.72 -52.33
C VAL A 6 -15.10 -11.25 -51.02
N VAL A 7 -16.31 -11.70 -50.68
CA VAL A 7 -16.99 -11.32 -49.43
C VAL A 7 -16.26 -11.96 -48.25
N ALA A 8 -15.94 -13.25 -48.33
CA ALA A 8 -15.20 -13.95 -47.28
C ALA A 8 -13.79 -13.36 -47.08
N GLN A 9 -13.10 -12.99 -48.16
CA GLN A 9 -11.79 -12.34 -48.08
C GLN A 9 -11.85 -10.95 -47.42
N THR A 10 -12.84 -10.14 -47.79
CA THR A 10 -13.04 -8.82 -47.21
C THR A 10 -13.34 -8.91 -45.71
N SER A 11 -14.20 -9.86 -45.31
CA SER A 11 -14.50 -10.11 -43.89
C SER A 11 -13.25 -10.50 -43.09
N ARG A 12 -12.40 -11.38 -43.62
CA ARG A 12 -11.14 -11.76 -42.97
C ARG A 12 -10.15 -10.61 -42.86
N ALA A 13 -10.04 -9.78 -43.91
CA ALA A 13 -9.19 -8.59 -43.87
C ALA A 13 -9.65 -7.60 -42.78
N ASN A 14 -10.97 -7.43 -42.62
CA ASN A 14 -11.54 -6.60 -41.56
C ASN A 14 -11.20 -7.16 -40.15
N LEU A 15 -11.28 -8.47 -39.94
CA LEU A 15 -10.90 -9.11 -38.68
C LEU A 15 -9.40 -8.95 -38.36
N VAL A 16 -8.52 -9.07 -39.36
CA VAL A 16 -7.09 -8.78 -39.22
C VAL A 16 -6.87 -7.33 -38.77
N SER A 17 -7.56 -6.38 -39.41
CA SER A 17 -7.48 -4.96 -39.03
C SER A 17 -7.95 -4.73 -37.59
N GLN A 18 -9.09 -5.31 -37.20
CA GLN A 18 -9.61 -5.23 -35.83
C GLN A 18 -8.63 -5.81 -34.80
N PHE A 19 -8.05 -6.98 -35.09
CA PHE A 19 -7.05 -7.59 -34.21
C PHE A 19 -5.83 -6.68 -34.02
N ASN A 20 -5.29 -6.12 -35.11
CA ASN A 20 -4.14 -5.23 -35.04
C ASN A 20 -4.47 -3.93 -34.28
N ASN A 21 -5.68 -3.42 -34.42
CA ASN A 21 -6.14 -2.27 -33.62
C ASN A 21 -6.21 -2.61 -32.12
N ILE A 22 -6.65 -3.81 -31.77
CA ILE A 22 -6.64 -4.26 -30.36
C ILE A 22 -5.22 -4.42 -29.85
N LEU A 23 -4.26 -4.89 -30.66
CA LEU A 23 -2.85 -4.92 -30.25
C LEU A 23 -2.33 -3.52 -29.93
N ASN A 24 -2.66 -2.52 -30.76
CA ASN A 24 -2.31 -1.12 -30.47
C ASN A 24 -2.97 -0.63 -29.16
N GLN A 25 -4.22 -1.03 -28.89
CA GLN A 25 -4.89 -0.71 -27.62
C GLN A 25 -4.20 -1.38 -26.41
N ILE A 26 -3.72 -2.62 -26.56
CA ILE A 26 -2.92 -3.30 -25.53
C ILE A 26 -1.62 -2.54 -25.28
N ASP A 27 -0.92 -2.13 -26.34
CA ASP A 27 0.34 -1.38 -26.24
C ASP A 27 0.15 -0.05 -25.51
N THR A 28 -0.85 0.73 -25.93
CA THR A 28 -1.19 2.02 -25.29
C THR A 28 -1.62 1.83 -23.84
N THR A 29 -2.47 0.83 -23.55
CA THR A 29 -2.88 0.54 -22.15
C THR A 29 -1.68 0.15 -21.28
N ALA A 30 -0.79 -0.71 -21.77
CA ALA A 30 0.41 -1.10 -21.04
C ALA A 30 1.33 0.10 -20.82
N GLN A 31 1.47 0.99 -21.80
CA GLN A 31 2.26 2.22 -21.71
C GLN A 31 1.67 3.24 -20.71
N ASP A 32 0.35 3.41 -20.71
CA ASP A 32 -0.35 4.40 -19.89
C ASP A 32 -0.60 3.96 -18.44
N SER A 33 -0.41 2.66 -18.13
CA SER A 33 -0.62 2.06 -16.80
C SER A 33 0.45 2.44 -15.76
N SER A 34 0.81 3.72 -15.70
CA SER A 34 1.76 4.26 -14.74
C SER A 34 1.06 4.82 -13.50
N PHE A 35 1.68 4.64 -12.33
CA PHE A 35 1.28 5.30 -11.10
C PHE A 35 2.49 5.99 -10.46
N ASN A 36 2.38 7.30 -10.23
CA ASN A 36 3.43 8.12 -9.64
C ASN A 36 4.82 7.94 -10.32
N GLY A 37 4.82 7.81 -11.64
CA GLY A 37 6.04 7.63 -12.44
C GLY A 37 6.59 6.20 -12.52
N VAL A 38 5.90 5.20 -11.94
CA VAL A 38 6.28 3.78 -12.04
C VAL A 38 5.25 3.03 -12.88
N ASN A 39 5.71 2.32 -13.91
CA ASN A 39 4.89 1.46 -14.76
C ASN A 39 5.37 0.00 -14.71
N LEU A 40 4.67 -0.82 -13.93
CA LEU A 40 4.99 -2.24 -13.75
C LEU A 40 4.66 -3.12 -14.96
N LEU A 41 3.93 -2.60 -15.96
CA LEU A 41 3.64 -3.28 -17.23
C LEU A 41 4.60 -2.88 -18.36
N ASN A 42 5.48 -1.91 -18.10
CA ASN A 42 6.51 -1.45 -19.03
C ASN A 42 7.94 -1.69 -18.51
N GLY A 43 8.10 -2.57 -17.52
CA GLY A 43 9.41 -3.03 -17.02
C GLY A 43 9.99 -2.21 -15.85
N ASP A 44 9.29 -1.21 -15.33
CA ASP A 44 9.77 -0.44 -14.18
C ASP A 44 9.75 -1.28 -12.89
N GLN A 45 10.49 -0.85 -11.88
CA GLN A 45 10.53 -1.50 -10.58
C GLN A 45 9.89 -0.62 -9.51
N LEU A 46 9.12 -1.24 -8.61
CA LEU A 46 8.59 -0.61 -7.41
C LEU A 46 9.28 -1.20 -6.18
N LYS A 47 10.03 -0.38 -5.44
CA LYS A 47 10.57 -0.75 -4.13
C LYS A 47 9.69 -0.17 -3.03
N LEU A 48 9.09 -1.06 -2.25
CA LEU A 48 8.31 -0.71 -1.06
C LEU A 48 9.18 -0.91 0.17
N VAL A 49 9.28 0.12 1.01
CA VAL A 49 10.01 0.08 2.28
C VAL A 49 9.01 -0.03 3.43
N PHE A 50 9.23 -0.97 4.34
CA PHE A 50 8.31 -1.28 5.44
C PHE A 50 8.80 -0.77 6.81
N ASP A 51 10.07 -0.39 6.92
CA ASP A 51 10.68 0.09 8.16
C ASP A 51 11.44 1.42 7.93
N GLU A 52 11.63 2.19 8.99
CA GLU A 52 12.33 3.48 8.91
C GLU A 52 13.78 3.35 8.47
N THR A 53 14.39 2.17 8.68
CA THR A 53 15.80 1.94 8.33
C THR A 53 16.01 1.45 6.90
N GLY A 54 14.94 1.17 6.15
CA GLY A 54 15.02 0.69 4.77
C GLY A 54 15.53 -0.75 4.60
N LYS A 55 15.73 -1.49 5.71
CA LYS A 55 16.23 -2.86 5.70
C LYS A 55 15.14 -3.86 5.39
N SER A 56 13.91 -3.57 5.79
CA SER A 56 12.72 -4.35 5.45
C SER A 56 12.07 -3.74 4.21
N SER A 57 12.18 -4.43 3.08
CA SER A 57 11.57 -3.95 1.84
C SER A 57 11.05 -5.10 0.98
N LEU A 58 10.09 -4.77 0.12
CA LEU A 58 9.60 -5.63 -0.95
C LEU A 58 9.93 -4.93 -2.27
N SER A 59 10.70 -5.61 -3.13
CA SER A 59 10.94 -5.15 -4.49
C SER A 59 10.02 -5.90 -5.45
N ILE A 60 9.19 -5.16 -6.18
CA ILE A 60 8.31 -5.69 -7.22
C ILE A 60 8.93 -5.28 -8.55
N THR A 61 9.44 -6.27 -9.28
CA THR A 61 9.99 -6.05 -10.62
C THR A 61 8.87 -6.10 -11.64
N GLY A 62 8.73 -5.04 -12.43
CA GLY A 62 7.78 -4.99 -13.52
C GLY A 62 8.18 -5.91 -14.66
N VAL A 63 7.22 -6.12 -15.53
CA VAL A 63 7.30 -6.91 -16.75
C VAL A 63 7.01 -6.02 -17.94
N THR A 64 7.39 -6.41 -19.14
CA THR A 64 7.00 -5.69 -20.37
C THR A 64 5.89 -6.47 -21.06
N TYR A 65 4.63 -6.10 -20.84
CA TYR A 65 3.46 -6.79 -21.37
C TYR A 65 2.67 -5.97 -22.38
N ASN A 66 3.40 -5.30 -23.27
CA ASN A 66 2.86 -4.89 -24.56
C ASN A 66 2.64 -6.11 -25.47
N SER A 67 2.01 -5.93 -26.63
CA SER A 67 1.74 -6.95 -27.64
C SER A 67 2.97 -7.82 -27.93
N LYS A 68 4.13 -7.20 -28.17
CA LYS A 68 5.39 -7.90 -28.42
C LYS A 68 5.86 -8.72 -27.22
N GLY A 69 5.82 -8.17 -26.01
CA GLY A 69 6.21 -8.84 -24.78
C GLY A 69 5.29 -10.01 -24.40
N LEU A 70 4.04 -9.96 -24.85
CA LEU A 70 3.07 -11.07 -24.76
C LEU A 70 3.19 -12.08 -25.92
N GLY A 71 4.13 -11.87 -26.86
CA GLY A 71 4.31 -12.74 -28.02
C GLY A 71 3.20 -12.62 -29.08
N LEU A 72 2.43 -11.52 -29.04
CA LEU A 72 1.37 -11.23 -30.00
C LEU A 72 1.94 -10.38 -31.15
N ALA A 73 2.10 -11.00 -32.31
CA ALA A 73 2.51 -10.31 -33.52
C ALA A 73 1.30 -9.77 -34.28
N SER A 74 1.47 -8.63 -34.96
CA SER A 74 0.48 -8.12 -35.91
C SER A 74 0.23 -9.12 -37.02
N LEU A 75 -1.04 -9.25 -37.42
CA LEU A 75 -1.48 -10.18 -38.45
C LEU A 75 -1.45 -9.52 -39.82
N THR A 76 -1.22 -10.34 -40.85
CA THR A 76 -1.21 -9.93 -42.25
C THR A 76 -2.45 -10.49 -42.97
N SER A 77 -3.16 -9.61 -43.66
CA SER A 77 -4.32 -10.00 -44.46
C SER A 77 -3.90 -10.95 -45.57
N GLY A 78 -4.67 -12.02 -45.79
CA GLY A 78 -4.32 -13.07 -46.74
C GLY A 78 -3.32 -14.11 -46.23
N VAL A 79 -2.89 -14.02 -44.96
CA VAL A 79 -1.98 -15.01 -44.33
C VAL A 79 -2.59 -15.61 -43.07
N ASP A 80 -2.81 -14.83 -42.02
CA ASP A 80 -3.00 -15.39 -40.67
C ASP A 80 -4.42 -15.89 -40.35
N PHE A 81 -5.42 -15.53 -41.16
CA PHE A 81 -6.80 -16.05 -41.07
C PHE A 81 -7.24 -16.81 -42.32
N ILE A 82 -6.30 -17.22 -43.17
CA ILE A 82 -6.65 -17.84 -44.46
C ILE A 82 -7.33 -19.21 -44.29
N ASP A 83 -6.98 -19.95 -43.24
CA ASP A 83 -7.53 -21.27 -42.92
C ASP A 83 -7.55 -21.52 -41.40
N ASN A 84 -8.04 -22.70 -41.02
CA ASN A 84 -8.11 -23.13 -39.62
C ASN A 84 -6.74 -23.29 -38.97
N ALA A 85 -5.71 -23.70 -39.73
CA ALA A 85 -4.38 -23.92 -39.18
C ALA A 85 -3.72 -22.58 -38.80
N ALA A 86 -3.80 -21.59 -39.68
CA ALA A 86 -3.33 -20.23 -39.43
C ALA A 86 -4.08 -19.59 -38.26
N THR A 87 -5.41 -19.70 -38.25
CA THR A 87 -6.26 -19.16 -37.17
C THR A 87 -5.95 -19.83 -35.82
N ASN A 88 -5.74 -21.14 -35.79
CA ASN A 88 -5.38 -21.86 -34.57
C ASN A 88 -4.03 -21.44 -33.98
N LYS A 89 -3.05 -21.04 -34.81
CA LYS A 89 -1.78 -20.49 -34.31
C LYS A 89 -2.00 -19.17 -33.54
N VAL A 90 -2.82 -18.28 -34.10
CA VAL A 90 -3.19 -17.03 -33.42
C VAL A 90 -3.90 -17.32 -32.10
N LEU A 91 -4.84 -18.27 -32.11
CA LEU A 91 -5.57 -18.69 -30.90
C LEU A 91 -4.63 -19.26 -29.82
N THR A 92 -3.65 -20.09 -30.19
CA THR A 92 -2.65 -20.61 -29.26
C THR A 92 -1.85 -19.48 -28.62
N ASN A 93 -1.40 -18.50 -29.41
CA ASN A 93 -0.65 -17.36 -28.88
C ASN A 93 -1.51 -16.50 -27.93
N LEU A 94 -2.79 -16.27 -28.26
CA LEU A 94 -3.73 -15.57 -27.39
C LEU A 94 -3.94 -16.29 -26.05
N ASN A 95 -4.07 -17.63 -26.08
CA ASN A 95 -4.21 -18.42 -24.86
C ASN A 95 -2.95 -18.35 -23.98
N ALA A 96 -1.77 -18.40 -24.58
CA ALA A 96 -0.50 -18.25 -23.88
C ALA A 96 -0.35 -16.85 -23.24
N ALA A 97 -0.66 -15.79 -24.00
CA ALA A 97 -0.68 -14.42 -23.49
C ALA A 97 -1.68 -14.26 -22.33
N SER A 98 -2.88 -14.82 -22.47
CA SER A 98 -3.91 -14.79 -21.42
C SER A 98 -3.46 -15.53 -20.15
N SER A 99 -2.81 -16.69 -20.29
CA SER A 99 -2.24 -17.43 -19.15
C SER A 99 -1.14 -16.62 -18.43
N THR A 100 -0.25 -15.99 -19.21
CA THR A 100 0.82 -15.13 -18.70
C THR A 100 0.27 -13.94 -17.92
N LEU A 101 -0.74 -13.24 -18.45
CA LEU A 101 -1.42 -12.14 -17.78
C LEU A 101 -2.08 -12.59 -16.46
N ARG A 102 -2.75 -13.76 -16.44
CA ARG A 102 -3.34 -14.32 -15.21
C ARG A 102 -2.29 -14.66 -14.17
N SER A 103 -1.15 -15.22 -14.57
CA SER A 103 -0.04 -15.52 -13.66
C SER A 103 0.51 -14.23 -13.02
N GLN A 104 0.71 -13.19 -13.83
CA GLN A 104 1.17 -11.89 -13.31
C GLN A 104 0.14 -11.23 -12.39
N ALA A 105 -1.15 -11.26 -12.75
CA ALA A 105 -2.21 -10.74 -11.89
C ALA A 105 -2.24 -11.46 -10.54
N SER A 106 -2.02 -12.79 -10.53
CA SER A 106 -1.88 -13.56 -9.29
C SER A 106 -0.67 -13.12 -8.48
N SER A 107 0.49 -12.90 -9.12
CA SER A 107 1.70 -12.42 -8.43
C SER A 107 1.50 -11.03 -7.81
N LEU A 108 0.91 -10.10 -8.56
CA LEU A 108 0.55 -8.77 -8.06
C LEU A 108 -0.46 -8.87 -6.90
N GLY A 109 -1.44 -9.78 -6.99
CA GLY A 109 -2.39 -10.06 -5.91
C GLY A 109 -1.70 -10.56 -4.64
N SER A 110 -0.76 -11.49 -4.76
CA SER A 110 0.04 -11.96 -3.60
C SER A 110 0.89 -10.84 -2.99
N ASN A 111 1.51 -10.00 -3.83
CA ASN A 111 2.26 -8.83 -3.35
C ASN A 111 1.34 -7.85 -2.60
N LEU A 112 0.13 -7.60 -3.11
CA LEU A 112 -0.86 -6.75 -2.46
C LEU A 112 -1.25 -7.31 -1.08
N THR A 113 -1.48 -8.62 -0.97
CA THR A 113 -1.76 -9.25 0.33
C THR A 113 -0.62 -9.04 1.32
N ILE A 114 0.64 -9.17 0.88
CA ILE A 114 1.81 -8.90 1.74
C ILE A 114 1.80 -7.45 2.25
N VAL A 115 1.53 -6.50 1.35
CA VAL A 115 1.46 -5.07 1.70
C VAL A 115 0.34 -4.80 2.69
N GLN A 116 -0.84 -5.39 2.50
CA GLN A 116 -1.98 -5.24 3.41
C GLN A 116 -1.66 -5.80 4.80
N VAL A 117 -1.10 -7.01 4.89
CA VAL A 117 -0.71 -7.63 6.17
C VAL A 117 0.32 -6.76 6.91
N ARG A 118 1.31 -6.19 6.18
CA ARG A 118 2.29 -5.28 6.76
C ARG A 118 1.67 -3.97 7.23
N GLN A 119 0.74 -3.42 6.46
CA GLN A 119 0.02 -2.21 6.83
C GLN A 119 -0.77 -2.42 8.13
N ASP A 120 -1.47 -3.53 8.26
CA ASP A 120 -2.28 -3.82 9.46
C ASP A 120 -1.40 -4.12 10.67
N PHE A 121 -0.30 -4.86 10.50
CA PHE A 121 0.70 -5.04 11.56
C PHE A 121 1.23 -3.69 12.06
N ASN A 122 1.60 -2.78 11.16
CA ASN A 122 2.12 -1.47 11.54
C ASN A 122 1.06 -0.62 12.26
N LYS A 123 -0.20 -0.63 11.81
CA LYS A 123 -1.29 0.05 12.52
C LYS A 123 -1.47 -0.48 13.94
N ASN A 124 -1.48 -1.81 14.09
CA ASN A 124 -1.61 -2.45 15.41
C ASN A 124 -0.42 -2.11 16.31
N LEU A 125 0.80 -2.14 15.76
CA LEU A 125 2.00 -1.76 16.50
C LEU A 125 1.94 -0.30 16.96
N ILE A 126 1.53 0.62 16.09
CA ILE A 126 1.35 2.04 16.42
C ILE A 126 0.34 2.19 17.57
N ASN A 127 -0.80 1.50 17.52
CA ASN A 127 -1.80 1.56 18.59
C ASN A 127 -1.23 1.08 19.93
N VAL A 128 -0.50 -0.06 19.94
CA VAL A 128 0.15 -0.59 21.15
C VAL A 128 1.18 0.39 21.69
N LEU A 129 2.01 0.98 20.81
CA LEU A 129 3.01 1.97 21.22
C LEU A 129 2.38 3.26 21.75
N GLN A 130 1.27 3.72 21.17
CA GLN A 130 0.51 4.88 21.68
C GLN A 130 -0.07 4.60 23.07
N THR A 131 -0.69 3.45 23.28
CA THR A 131 -1.20 3.05 24.61
C THR A 131 -0.05 2.88 25.61
N GLY A 132 1.04 2.21 25.22
CA GLY A 132 2.21 2.03 26.07
C GLY A 132 2.87 3.35 26.47
N SER A 133 3.07 4.26 25.51
CA SER A 133 3.55 5.62 25.78
C SER A 133 2.60 6.35 26.72
N SER A 134 1.30 6.30 26.45
CA SER A 134 0.30 6.93 27.30
C SER A 134 0.40 6.41 28.73
N ASN A 135 0.49 5.10 28.94
CA ASN A 135 0.63 4.50 30.27
C ASN A 135 1.94 4.88 30.99
N LEU A 136 3.04 5.14 30.25
CA LEU A 136 4.30 5.58 30.83
C LEU A 136 4.32 7.08 31.18
N THR A 137 3.54 7.89 30.46
CA THR A 137 3.52 9.35 30.63
C THR A 137 2.31 9.89 31.41
N LEU A 138 1.19 9.16 31.42
CA LEU A 138 0.00 9.54 32.14
C LEU A 138 0.22 9.27 33.63
N ALA A 139 0.14 10.33 34.42
CA ALA A 139 0.05 10.21 35.86
C ALA A 139 -1.32 9.65 36.26
N ASP A 140 -1.36 8.79 37.28
CA ASP A 140 -2.62 8.33 37.87
C ASP A 140 -3.28 9.51 38.60
N THR A 141 -4.40 9.99 38.06
CA THR A 141 -5.11 11.14 38.61
C THR A 141 -5.61 10.92 40.03
N ASN A 142 -5.85 9.68 40.46
CA ASN A 142 -6.25 9.39 41.84
C ASN A 142 -5.07 9.53 42.80
N VAL A 143 -3.89 9.05 42.39
CA VAL A 143 -2.66 9.20 43.18
C VAL A 143 -2.27 10.67 43.25
N GLU A 144 -2.31 11.39 42.13
CA GLU A 144 -2.01 12.83 42.14
C GLU A 144 -3.06 13.65 42.89
N ALA A 145 -4.34 13.27 42.85
CA ALA A 145 -5.37 13.91 43.67
C ALA A 145 -5.13 13.65 45.18
N ALA A 146 -4.78 12.42 45.56
CA ALA A 146 -4.45 12.09 46.94
C ALA A 146 -3.19 12.82 47.44
N ASN A 147 -2.14 12.89 46.61
CA ASN A 147 -0.92 13.65 46.91
C ASN A 147 -1.21 15.15 47.02
N SER A 148 -2.01 15.71 46.13
CA SER A 148 -2.43 17.12 46.18
C SER A 148 -3.24 17.44 47.43
N GLN A 149 -4.16 16.55 47.82
CA GLN A 149 -4.92 16.68 49.06
C GLN A 149 -4.02 16.56 50.30
N ALA A 150 -3.12 15.58 50.32
CA ALA A 150 -2.16 15.41 51.40
C ALA A 150 -1.21 16.61 51.52
N LEU A 151 -0.77 17.17 50.40
CA LEU A 151 0.05 18.38 50.35
C LEU A 151 -0.71 19.59 50.90
N SER A 152 -1.97 19.78 50.49
CA SER A 152 -2.83 20.85 51.00
C SER A 152 -3.05 20.73 52.51
N THR A 153 -3.28 19.51 53.01
CA THR A 153 -3.37 19.23 54.44
C THR A 153 -2.05 19.52 55.17
N ARG A 154 -0.91 19.12 54.61
CA ARG A 154 0.41 19.44 55.18
C ARG A 154 0.68 20.95 55.22
N GLN A 155 0.30 21.69 54.18
CA GLN A 155 0.45 23.14 54.14
C GLN A 155 -0.44 23.81 55.21
N SER A 156 -1.69 23.39 55.36
CA SER A 156 -2.59 23.88 56.43
C SER A 156 -2.04 23.61 57.83
N ILE A 157 -1.50 22.40 58.07
CA ILE A 157 -0.82 22.05 59.32
C ILE A 157 0.43 22.91 59.53
N ALA A 158 1.25 23.12 58.50
CA ALA A 158 2.46 23.94 58.59
C ALA A 158 2.15 25.40 58.92
N VAL A 159 1.12 25.98 58.30
CA VAL A 159 0.64 27.34 58.60
C VAL A 159 0.09 27.42 60.02
N SER A 160 -0.71 26.44 60.45
CA SER A 160 -1.26 26.38 61.80
C SER A 160 -0.16 26.22 62.86
N ALA A 161 0.82 25.35 62.61
CA ALA A 161 1.97 25.14 63.49
C ALA A 161 2.85 26.40 63.59
N LEU A 162 3.07 27.12 62.47
CA LEU A 162 3.80 28.39 62.46
C LEU A 162 3.03 29.50 63.22
N SER A 163 1.71 29.56 63.06
CA SER A 163 0.83 30.44 63.84
C SER A 163 0.94 30.16 65.34
N LEU A 164 0.83 28.88 65.75
CA LEU A 164 1.00 28.47 67.15
C LEU A 164 2.42 28.77 67.67
N ALA A 165 3.45 28.55 66.88
CA ALA A 165 4.83 28.86 67.27
C ALA A 165 5.03 30.37 67.51
N ASN A 166 4.48 31.22 66.63
CA ASN A 166 4.51 32.67 66.80
C ASN A 166 3.70 33.14 68.03
N GLN A 167 2.51 32.57 68.25
CA GLN A 167 1.72 32.84 69.46
C GLN A 167 2.46 32.42 70.74
N SER A 168 3.05 31.23 70.74
CA SER A 168 3.85 30.72 71.86
C SER A 168 5.04 31.64 72.17
N GLN A 169 5.79 32.10 71.14
CA GLN A 169 6.88 33.07 71.32
C GLN A 169 6.40 34.40 71.91
N GLN A 170 5.24 34.91 71.49
CA GLN A 170 4.65 36.14 72.05
C GLN A 170 4.16 35.96 73.49
N SER A 171 3.57 34.82 73.84
CA SER A 171 3.16 34.52 75.22
C SER A 171 4.37 34.38 76.15
N VAL A 172 5.47 33.77 75.69
CA VAL A 172 6.73 33.75 76.45
C VAL A 172 7.28 35.17 76.63
N LEU A 173 7.19 36.02 75.60
CA LEU A 173 7.62 37.42 75.71
C LEU A 173 6.75 38.24 76.67
N GLN A 174 5.44 37.96 76.79
CA GLN A 174 4.58 38.57 77.81
C GLN A 174 4.91 38.09 79.22
N LEU A 175 5.33 36.83 79.39
CA LEU A 175 5.70 36.25 80.69
C LEU A 175 7.05 36.77 81.21
N LEU A 176 7.95 37.16 80.30
CA LEU A 176 9.27 37.72 80.60
C LEU A 176 9.26 39.25 80.74
N ARG A 177 8.08 39.87 80.84
CA ARG A 177 7.88 41.32 80.99
C ARG A 177 7.30 41.69 82.35
#